data_AF-A0A1I8BKU1-F1
#
_entry.id   AF-A0A1I8BKU1-F1
#
_cell.length_a   1.000
_cell.length_b   1.000
_cell.length_c   1.000
_cell.angle_alpha   90.00
_cell.angle_beta   90.00
_cell.angle_gamma   90.00
#
_symmetry.space_group_name_H-M   'P 1'
#
loop_
_entity.id
_entity.type
_entity.pdbx_description
1 polymer ?
#
loop_
_entity_poly.entity_id
_entity_poly.type
_entity_poly.pdbx_seq_one_letter_code
_entity_poly.pdbx_strand_id
1 'polypeptide(L)'
;MRPQIIKLFEFDKQLVAKVTAIREKLISGDVSHKLCIHTRRGDFVGVEGESKTEEINKAHSISKVYYIVDLNLTRGEELNFAQQICDSYLDTADLSSFAAWMGYLMPEDRPIFYIRRNRRRITRETLIMLPKSWIPIDESWLKD
;
A
#
# COMPACT_ATOMS: atom_id res chain seq x y z
N MET A 1 16.62 14.44 2.23
CA MET A 1 16.91 13.44 1.19
C MET A 1 15.64 12.95 0.49
N ARG A 2 14.56 12.59 1.20
CA ARG A 2 13.30 12.12 0.60
C ARG A 2 12.71 12.99 -0.52
N PRO A 3 12.63 14.33 -0.41
CA PRO A 3 12.11 15.16 -1.51
C PRO A 3 12.93 15.07 -2.81
N GLN A 4 14.26 14.94 -2.68
CA GLN A 4 15.15 14.75 -3.84
C GLN A 4 14.95 13.38 -4.48
N ILE A 5 14.72 12.35 -3.68
CA ILE A 5 14.40 11.00 -4.18
C ILE A 5 13.05 11.01 -4.89
N ILE A 6 11.99 11.57 -4.29
CA ILE A 6 10.67 11.66 -4.93
C ILE A 6 10.75 12.33 -6.30
N LYS A 7 11.55 13.40 -6.43
CA LYS A 7 11.77 14.08 -7.71
C LYS A 7 12.41 13.19 -8.78
N LEU A 8 13.24 12.20 -8.40
CA LEU A 8 13.79 11.21 -9.33
C LEU A 8 12.76 10.16 -9.76
N PHE A 9 11.70 9.99 -8.98
CA PHE A 9 10.62 9.02 -9.22
C PHE A 9 9.35 9.70 -9.77
N GLU A 10 9.49 10.85 -10.45
CA GLU A 10 8.39 11.43 -11.20
C GLU A 10 7.95 10.46 -12.31
N PHE A 11 6.65 10.15 -12.33
CA PHE A 11 6.11 9.23 -13.33
C PHE A 11 6.02 9.89 -14.70
N ASP A 12 6.16 9.07 -15.74
CA ASP A 12 5.91 9.48 -17.11
C ASP A 12 4.49 10.04 -17.28
N LYS A 13 4.35 11.09 -18.09
CA LYS A 13 3.08 11.81 -18.28
C LYS A 13 1.98 10.92 -18.88
N GLN A 14 2.34 9.99 -19.77
CA GLN A 14 1.37 9.06 -20.37
C GLN A 14 0.87 8.06 -19.31
N LEU A 15 1.78 7.58 -18.46
CA LEU A 15 1.43 6.72 -17.32
C LEU A 15 0.46 7.45 -16.38
N VAL A 16 0.79 8.69 -15.98
CA VAL A 16 -0.08 9.50 -15.10
C VAL A 16 -1.45 9.69 -15.74
N ALA A 17 -1.52 10.07 -17.02
CA ALA A 17 -2.79 10.27 -17.73
C ALA A 17 -3.63 8.98 -17.79
N LYS A 18 -3.00 7.83 -18.05
CA LYS A 18 -3.67 6.52 -18.06
C LYS A 18 -4.25 6.19 -16.68
N VAL A 19 -3.46 6.35 -15.62
CA VAL A 19 -3.88 6.09 -14.24
C VAL A 19 -5.02 7.03 -13.82
N THR A 20 -4.95 8.31 -14.17
CA THR A 20 -6.03 9.28 -13.92
C THR A 20 -7.34 8.84 -14.59
N ALA A 21 -7.28 8.37 -15.84
CA ALA A 21 -8.46 7.88 -16.53
C ALA A 21 -9.07 6.63 -15.86
N ILE A 22 -8.25 5.75 -15.30
CA ILE A 22 -8.70 4.57 -14.54
C ILE A 22 -9.33 4.99 -13.21
N ARG A 23 -8.70 5.92 -12.49
CA ARG A 23 -9.24 6.52 -11.26
C ARG A 23 -10.65 7.08 -11.50
N GLU A 24 -10.82 7.94 -12.51
CA GLU A 24 -12.13 8.52 -12.81
C GLU A 24 -13.16 7.42 -13.10
N LYS A 25 -12.82 6.39 -13.86
CA LYS A 25 -13.77 5.28 -14.11
C LYS A 25 -14.19 4.53 -12.84
N LEU A 26 -13.30 4.39 -11.85
CA LEU A 26 -13.56 3.58 -10.65
C LEU A 26 -14.25 4.34 -9.53
N ILE A 27 -13.86 5.60 -9.32
CA ILE A 27 -14.22 6.38 -8.14
C ILE A 27 -14.67 7.81 -8.48
N SER A 28 -15.06 8.11 -9.74
CA SER A 28 -15.53 9.47 -10.08
C SER A 28 -16.68 9.89 -9.16
N GLY A 29 -16.54 11.09 -8.58
CA GLY A 29 -17.49 11.68 -7.64
C GLY A 29 -17.47 11.11 -6.22
N ASP A 30 -16.66 10.08 -5.93
CA ASP A 30 -16.59 9.49 -4.59
C ASP A 30 -15.60 10.24 -3.70
N VAL A 31 -16.14 11.15 -2.88
CA VAL A 31 -15.42 11.99 -1.91
C VAL A 31 -15.11 11.29 -0.58
N SER A 32 -15.44 10.00 -0.42
CA SER A 32 -15.13 9.28 0.82
C SER A 32 -13.62 9.11 1.01
N HIS A 33 -13.19 8.98 2.27
CA HIS A 33 -11.79 8.71 2.57
C HIS A 33 -11.40 7.30 2.12
N LYS A 34 -10.28 7.16 1.40
CA LYS A 34 -9.82 5.87 0.85
C LYS A 34 -8.67 5.32 1.68
N LEU A 35 -8.92 4.20 2.35
CA LEU A 35 -7.87 3.36 2.92
C LEU A 35 -7.42 2.35 1.88
N CYS A 36 -6.16 2.42 1.47
CA CYS A 36 -5.56 1.41 0.62
C CYS A 36 -4.79 0.40 1.44
N ILE A 37 -4.97 -0.87 1.13
CA ILE A 37 -4.30 -1.97 1.80
C ILE A 37 -3.48 -2.72 0.78
N HIS A 38 -2.16 -2.76 0.96
CA HIS A 38 -1.31 -3.62 0.16
C HIS A 38 -1.18 -4.98 0.82
N THR A 39 -1.62 -6.02 0.11
CA THR A 39 -1.51 -7.41 0.52
C THR A 39 -0.67 -8.19 -0.47
N ARG A 40 0.42 -8.81 -0.01
CA ARG A 40 1.25 -9.70 -0.84
C ARG A 40 0.66 -11.11 -0.81
N ARG A 41 0.12 -11.58 -1.95
CA ARG A 41 -0.50 -12.91 -2.07
C ARG A 41 0.41 -13.96 -2.71
N GLY A 42 1.08 -13.62 -3.81
CA GLY A 42 1.65 -14.59 -4.77
C GLY A 42 2.69 -15.56 -4.22
N ASP A 43 3.87 -15.08 -3.87
CA ASP A 43 5.01 -15.92 -3.45
C ASP A 43 4.91 -16.45 -2.02
N PHE A 44 3.79 -16.20 -1.34
CA PHE A 44 3.45 -16.74 -0.02
C PHE A 44 2.44 -17.90 -0.09
N VAL A 45 1.88 -18.20 -1.27
CA VAL A 45 1.08 -19.42 -1.47
C VAL A 45 2.01 -20.63 -1.37
N GLY A 46 2.04 -21.27 -0.20
CA GLY A 46 2.84 -22.47 0.08
C GLY A 46 3.90 -22.32 1.17
N VAL A 47 4.10 -21.13 1.76
CA VAL A 47 5.10 -20.89 2.81
C VAL A 47 4.43 -20.41 4.10
N GLU A 48 3.67 -21.27 4.79
CA GLU A 48 3.01 -20.98 6.10
C GLU A 48 2.37 -19.57 6.22
N GLY A 49 2.02 -18.96 5.10
CA GLY A 49 1.59 -17.59 4.99
C GLY A 49 0.11 -17.62 4.75
N GLU A 50 -0.65 -17.33 5.80
CA GLU A 50 -2.11 -17.26 5.72
C GLU A 50 -2.51 -16.29 4.61
N SER A 51 -3.11 -16.85 3.56
CA SER A 51 -3.81 -16.08 2.55
C SER A 51 -4.97 -15.38 3.25
N LYS A 52 -4.86 -14.06 3.47
CA LYS A 52 -5.90 -13.24 4.12
C LYS A 52 -7.17 -13.03 3.27
N THR A 53 -7.48 -14.00 2.40
CA THR A 53 -8.59 -13.91 1.45
C THR A 53 -9.92 -13.85 2.17
N GLU A 54 -10.07 -14.55 3.31
CA GLU A 54 -11.34 -14.55 4.07
C GLU A 54 -11.61 -13.18 4.71
N GLU A 55 -10.59 -12.55 5.28
CA GLU A 55 -10.69 -11.23 5.90
C GLU A 55 -10.97 -10.15 4.86
N ILE A 56 -10.35 -10.26 3.68
CA ILE A 56 -10.67 -9.39 2.55
C ILE A 56 -12.14 -9.60 2.13
N ASN A 57 -12.63 -10.84 2.03
CA ASN A 57 -14.03 -11.12 1.70
C ASN A 57 -15.01 -10.59 2.76
N LYS A 58 -14.64 -10.62 4.05
CA LYS A 58 -15.41 -9.98 5.13
C LYS A 58 -15.42 -8.46 4.99
N ALA A 59 -14.33 -7.85 4.55
CA ALA A 59 -14.28 -6.40 4.31
C ALA A 59 -15.27 -5.93 3.22
N HIS A 60 -15.54 -6.77 2.21
CA HIS A 60 -16.52 -6.47 1.16
C HIS A 60 -17.95 -6.28 1.66
N SER A 61 -18.35 -6.95 2.74
CA SER A 61 -19.71 -6.81 3.27
C SER A 61 -19.89 -5.54 4.09
N ILE A 62 -18.79 -4.87 4.46
CA ILE A 62 -18.78 -3.72 5.38
C ILE A 62 -18.45 -2.42 4.63
N SER A 63 -17.67 -2.48 3.55
CA SER A 63 -17.24 -1.29 2.80
C SER A 63 -17.08 -1.56 1.31
N LYS A 64 -17.03 -0.48 0.51
CA LYS A 64 -16.79 -0.56 -0.93
C LYS A 64 -15.32 -0.87 -1.19
N VAL A 65 -15.00 -2.16 -1.32
CA VAL A 65 -13.64 -2.64 -1.60
C VAL A 65 -13.41 -2.73 -3.10
N TYR A 66 -12.28 -2.19 -3.55
CA TYR A 66 -11.82 -2.24 -4.95
C TYR A 66 -10.53 -3.04 -5.05
N TYR A 67 -10.53 -4.07 -5.90
CA TYR A 67 -9.32 -4.85 -6.19
C TYR A 67 -8.53 -4.22 -7.33
N ILE A 68 -7.36 -3.68 -7.00
CA ILE A 68 -6.46 -3.10 -8.00
C ILE A 68 -5.86 -4.18 -8.90
N VAL A 69 -5.68 -5.40 -8.38
CA VAL A 69 -5.14 -6.54 -9.17
C VAL A 69 -6.01 -6.86 -10.39
N ASP A 70 -7.32 -6.62 -10.32
CA ASP A 70 -8.26 -6.89 -11.42
C ASP A 70 -8.14 -5.85 -12.56
N LEU A 71 -7.43 -4.75 -12.32
CA LEU A 71 -7.20 -3.69 -13.30
C LEU A 71 -5.99 -3.96 -14.21
N ASN A 72 -5.25 -5.04 -13.96
CA ASN A 72 -4.05 -5.44 -14.71
C ASN A 72 -3.06 -4.28 -14.93
N LEU A 73 -2.78 -3.54 -13.86
CA LEU A 73 -1.83 -2.43 -13.85
C LEU A 73 -0.39 -2.94 -13.83
N THR A 74 0.51 -2.22 -14.49
CA THR A 74 1.95 -2.37 -14.27
C THR A 74 2.33 -1.85 -12.88
N ARG A 75 3.49 -2.25 -12.37
CA ARG A 75 3.98 -1.79 -11.05
C ARG A 75 4.07 -0.26 -10.94
N GLY A 76 4.51 0.42 -12.01
CA GLY A 76 4.57 1.89 -12.02
C GLY A 76 3.18 2.52 -11.93
N GLU A 77 2.20 1.92 -12.60
CA GLU A 77 0.81 2.35 -12.56
C GLU A 77 0.19 2.12 -11.18
N GLU A 78 0.48 1.00 -10.50
CA GLU A 78 0.03 0.75 -9.13
C GLU A 78 0.59 1.79 -8.13
N LEU A 79 1.88 2.10 -8.24
CA LEU A 79 2.53 3.12 -7.40
C LEU A 79 1.89 4.50 -7.61
N ASN A 80 1.65 4.88 -8.87
CA ASN A 80 1.01 6.15 -9.18
C ASN A 80 -0.47 6.17 -8.76
N PHE A 81 -1.18 5.06 -8.96
CA PHE A 81 -2.58 4.92 -8.57
C PHE A 81 -2.74 5.11 -7.06
N ALA A 82 -1.86 4.51 -6.26
CA ALA A 82 -1.86 4.70 -4.81
C ALA A 82 -1.67 6.18 -4.42
N GLN A 83 -0.73 6.88 -5.05
CA GLN A 83 -0.52 8.32 -4.83
C GLN A 83 -1.71 9.18 -5.21
N GLN A 84 -2.48 8.80 -6.22
CA GLN A 84 -3.63 9.58 -6.64
C GLN A 84 -4.86 9.36 -5.75
N ILE A 85 -4.99 8.20 -5.10
CA ILE A 85 -6.27 7.75 -4.52
C ILE A 85 -6.21 7.56 -3.02
N CYS A 86 -5.14 6.99 -2.49
CA CYS A 86 -5.12 6.55 -1.10
C CYS A 86 -4.97 7.75 -0.19
N ASP A 87 -5.97 8.09 0.62
CA ASP A 87 -5.82 9.09 1.67
C ASP A 87 -5.02 8.53 2.85
N SER A 88 -5.05 7.20 3.02
CA SER A 88 -4.24 6.45 3.96
C SER A 88 -3.79 5.12 3.36
N TYR A 89 -2.66 4.60 3.82
CA TYR A 89 -2.08 3.37 3.30
C TYR A 89 -1.71 2.41 4.43
N LEU A 90 -2.11 1.15 4.33
CA LEU A 90 -1.75 0.08 5.24
C LEU A 90 -0.89 -0.96 4.50
N ASP A 91 0.37 -1.06 4.90
CA ASP A 91 1.28 -2.10 4.46
C ASP A 91 1.13 -3.34 5.36
N THR A 92 0.56 -4.41 4.81
CA THR A 92 0.48 -5.71 5.50
C THR A 92 1.64 -6.65 5.16
N ALA A 93 2.53 -6.22 4.27
CA ALA A 93 3.68 -6.96 3.78
C ALA A 93 4.95 -6.12 3.99
N ASP A 94 5.24 -5.77 5.24
CA ASP A 94 6.37 -4.94 5.70
C ASP A 94 7.77 -5.39 5.20
N LEU A 95 7.92 -6.65 4.78
CA LEU A 95 9.13 -7.19 4.14
C LEU A 95 9.16 -7.05 2.60
N SER A 96 8.15 -6.44 2.00
CA SER A 96 8.04 -6.21 0.56
C SER A 96 8.73 -4.89 0.20
N SER A 97 9.82 -4.96 -0.57
CA SER A 97 10.46 -3.76 -1.11
C SER A 97 9.49 -2.95 -1.97
N PHE A 98 8.57 -3.62 -2.67
CA PHE A 98 7.53 -2.95 -3.46
C PHE A 98 6.53 -2.19 -2.59
N ALA A 99 6.06 -2.80 -1.49
CA ALA A 99 5.14 -2.16 -0.56
C ALA A 99 5.79 -0.97 0.16
N ALA A 100 7.07 -1.12 0.54
CA ALA A 100 7.88 -0.05 1.09
C ALA A 100 8.01 1.12 0.09
N TRP A 101 8.28 0.86 -1.19
CA TRP A 101 8.32 1.91 -2.22
C TRP A 101 6.97 2.57 -2.44
N MET A 102 5.87 1.81 -2.39
CA MET A 102 4.52 2.36 -2.51
C MET A 102 4.25 3.37 -1.41
N GLY A 103 4.45 3.00 -0.14
CA GLY A 103 4.35 3.93 0.98
C GLY A 103 5.34 5.09 0.87
N TYR A 104 6.58 4.84 0.45
CA TYR A 104 7.63 5.86 0.44
C TYR A 104 7.33 7.01 -0.52
N LEU A 105 6.72 6.68 -1.65
CA LEU A 105 6.35 7.63 -2.69
C LEU A 105 4.98 8.30 -2.45
N MET A 106 4.23 7.90 -1.42
CA MET A 106 2.99 8.60 -1.03
C MET A 106 3.25 10.05 -0.60
N PRO A 107 2.31 10.97 -0.83
CA PRO A 107 2.34 12.33 -0.26
C PRO A 107 2.62 12.34 1.25
N GLU A 108 3.37 13.34 1.71
CA GLU A 108 3.87 13.38 3.10
C GLU A 108 2.78 13.62 4.15
N ASP A 109 1.66 14.19 3.73
CA ASP A 109 0.48 14.51 4.54
C ASP A 109 -0.45 13.30 4.76
N ARG A 110 -0.12 12.14 4.18
CA ARG A 110 -0.96 10.94 4.26
C ARG A 110 -0.41 9.94 5.27
N PRO A 111 -1.23 9.46 6.22
CA PRO A 111 -0.79 8.48 7.19
C PRO A 111 -0.51 7.14 6.50
N ILE A 112 0.66 6.59 6.84
CA ILE A 112 1.11 5.27 6.39
C ILE A 112 1.24 4.40 7.61
N PHE A 113 0.49 3.31 7.63
CA PHE A 113 0.50 2.29 8.65
C PHE A 113 1.26 1.07 8.13
N TYR A 114 1.96 0.36 9.01
CA TYR A 114 2.57 -0.91 8.66
C TYR A 114 2.44 -1.89 9.81
N ILE A 115 2.19 -3.16 9.50
CA ILE A 115 2.16 -4.22 10.52
C ILE A 115 3.60 -4.51 10.93
N ARG A 116 3.95 -4.15 12.17
CA ARG A 116 5.27 -4.42 12.72
C ARG A 116 5.30 -5.85 13.24
N ARG A 117 5.79 -6.79 12.43
CA ARG A 117 5.94 -8.18 12.87
C ARG A 117 6.97 -8.28 13.98
N ASN A 118 6.57 -8.89 15.09
CA ASN A 118 7.42 -9.07 16.25
C ASN A 118 8.36 -10.26 16.00
N ARG A 119 9.36 -10.09 15.13
CA ARG A 119 10.38 -11.12 14.88
C ARG A 119 11.78 -10.56 15.06
N ARG A 120 12.59 -11.36 15.74
CA ARG A 120 14.03 -11.26 16.01
C ARG A 120 14.93 -11.14 14.75
N ARG A 121 14.38 -10.69 13.60
CA ARG A 121 15.01 -10.68 12.27
C ARG A 121 14.87 -9.36 11.49
N ILE A 122 14.08 -8.38 11.94
CA ILE A 122 14.19 -7.04 11.35
C ILE A 122 15.48 -6.44 11.89
N THR A 123 16.51 -6.34 11.06
CA THR A 123 17.76 -5.70 11.48
C THR A 123 17.44 -4.26 11.86
N ARG A 124 18.15 -3.71 12.85
CA ARG A 124 17.98 -2.32 13.30
C ARG A 124 18.03 -1.35 12.11
N GLU A 125 18.80 -1.70 11.07
CA GLU A 125 18.94 -0.99 9.81
C GLU A 125 17.63 -0.86 9.02
N THR A 126 16.81 -1.91 8.92
CA THR A 126 15.52 -1.83 8.20
C THR A 126 14.52 -0.90 8.89
N LEU A 127 14.51 -0.89 10.23
CA LEU A 127 13.69 0.06 11.01
C LEU A 127 14.17 1.51 10.89
N ILE A 128 15.46 1.72 10.64
CA ILE A 128 16.04 3.06 10.45
C ILE A 128 15.72 3.61 9.04
N MET A 129 15.47 2.73 8.06
CA MET A 129 15.17 3.13 6.68
C MET A 129 13.72 3.58 6.46
N LEU A 130 12.77 3.14 7.29
CA LEU A 130 11.39 3.60 7.17
C LEU A 130 11.26 5.04 7.68
N PRO A 131 10.52 5.92 6.97
CA PRO A 131 10.27 7.27 7.44
C PRO A 131 9.64 7.26 8.85
N LYS A 132 10.16 8.11 9.74
CA LYS A 132 9.66 8.22 11.13
C LYS A 132 8.17 8.60 11.23
N SER A 133 7.60 9.17 10.17
CA SER A 133 6.18 9.50 10.09
C SER A 133 5.28 8.29 9.92
N TRP A 134 5.84 7.11 9.61
CA TRP A 134 5.06 5.89 9.46
C TRP A 134 4.69 5.31 10.82
N ILE A 135 3.45 4.84 10.91
CA ILE A 135 2.82 4.44 12.15
C ILE A 135 2.87 2.90 12.23
N PRO A 136 3.64 2.32 13.17
CA PRO A 136 3.62 0.88 13.38
C PRO A 136 2.28 0.46 14.01
N ILE A 137 1.70 -0.61 13.47
CA ILE A 137 0.62 -1.38 14.11
C ILE A 137 1.27 -2.59 14.76
N ASP A 138 1.10 -2.75 16.07
CA ASP A 138 1.58 -3.93 16.78
C ASP A 138 0.72 -5.13 16.40
N GLU A 139 1.36 -6.24 16.01
CA GLU A 139 0.67 -7.48 15.65
C GLU A 139 -0.17 -8.04 16.81
N SER A 140 0.18 -7.73 18.07
CA SER A 140 -0.64 -8.08 19.24
C SER A 140 -2.00 -7.40 19.25
N TRP A 141 -2.17 -6.25 18.58
CA TRP A 141 -3.46 -5.57 18.47
C TRP A 141 -4.43 -6.28 17.51
N LEU A 142 -3.94 -7.26 16.75
CA LEU A 142 -4.72 -8.01 15.78
C LEU A 142 -5.17 -9.39 16.30
N LYS A 143 -4.81 -9.72 17.54
CA LYS A 143 -5.19 -10.98 18.20
C LYS A 143 -6.29 -10.68 19.20
N ASP A 144 -7.53 -10.92 18.78
CA ASP A 144 -8.68 -11.04 19.68
C ASP A 144 -8.73 -12.45 20.29
#